data_AF-A0A2I1NBW8-F1
#
_entry.id   AF-A0A2I1NBW8-F1
#
_cell.length_a   1.000
_cell.length_b   1.000
_cell.length_c   1.000
_cell.angle_alpha   90.00
_cell.angle_beta   90.00
_cell.angle_gamma   90.00
#
_symmetry.space_group_name_H-M   'P 1'
#
loop_
_entity.id
_entity.type
_entity.pdbx_description
1 polymer ?
#
loop_
_entity_poly.entity_id
_entity_poly.type
_entity_poly.pdbx_seq_one_letter_code
_entity_poly.pdbx_strand_id
1 'polypeptide(L)'
;MKKIVLIAVLVFSFCFGSENKCSQENRLLYAITLGNCKVAKEIINKNPKIISEINEANINALETLFVYYYNLALFDLWQEYDFNCFLDAFLKEKPNLNFYIQEANMTPLGIIANLPIKKDKIEILDKLLKAGADLKQMPVKDSNMEILYFSLYYKNLNLMEYLLKNGATIEDGFGRMIAEWLFEYKTENQTNDEIMKVVKSKEFMRDRKWALKGVDIFLKYIDIKDFSDKDRLGSINPLTYFNDIEFVKKLVNLGIFDDKKELLEKAINYAKENRRFEIAVILENLKAKKGF
;
A
#
# COMPACT_ATOMS: atom_id res chain seq x y z
N MET A 1 -9.14 -2.37 -20.49
CA MET A 1 -10.50 -2.54 -21.08
C MET A 1 -10.57 -3.57 -22.21
N LYS A 2 -9.75 -3.51 -23.28
CA LYS A 2 -9.89 -4.42 -24.44
C LYS A 2 -9.68 -5.93 -24.18
N LYS A 3 -8.94 -6.34 -23.12
CA LYS A 3 -8.77 -7.75 -22.72
C LYS A 3 -9.72 -8.25 -21.62
N ILE A 4 -10.36 -7.36 -20.85
CA ILE A 4 -11.19 -7.72 -19.68
C ILE A 4 -12.59 -8.18 -20.12
N VAL A 5 -13.18 -7.41 -21.05
CA VAL A 5 -14.34 -7.87 -21.81
C VAL A 5 -13.97 -9.15 -22.56
N LEU A 6 -12.74 -9.27 -23.05
CA LEU A 6 -12.26 -10.48 -23.70
C LEU A 6 -12.16 -11.69 -22.76
N ILE A 7 -11.69 -11.59 -21.50
CA ILE A 7 -11.61 -12.76 -20.60
C ILE A 7 -13.01 -13.23 -20.21
N ALA A 8 -13.91 -12.32 -19.82
CA ALA A 8 -15.30 -12.68 -19.53
C ALA A 8 -16.02 -13.20 -20.79
N VAL A 9 -15.83 -12.58 -21.96
CA VAL A 9 -16.45 -13.01 -23.23
C VAL A 9 -15.82 -14.28 -23.79
N LEU A 10 -14.51 -14.49 -23.69
CA LEU A 10 -13.80 -15.69 -24.16
C LEU A 10 -14.13 -16.89 -23.27
N VAL A 11 -14.09 -16.72 -21.94
CA VAL A 11 -14.51 -17.78 -21.00
C VAL A 11 -16.00 -18.14 -21.21
N PHE A 12 -16.85 -17.15 -21.55
CA PHE A 12 -18.23 -17.43 -21.98
C PHE A 12 -18.32 -18.13 -23.34
N SER A 13 -17.47 -17.81 -24.33
CA SER A 13 -17.61 -18.36 -25.70
C SER A 13 -16.94 -19.73 -25.91
N PHE A 14 -16.00 -20.16 -25.06
CA PHE A 14 -15.32 -21.45 -25.23
C PHE A 14 -16.05 -22.68 -24.65
N CYS A 15 -17.05 -22.51 -23.77
CA CYS A 15 -17.77 -23.65 -23.18
C CYS A 15 -19.29 -23.71 -23.53
N PHE A 16 -19.82 -22.87 -24.44
CA PHE A 16 -21.20 -23.04 -24.93
C PHE A 16 -21.31 -24.30 -25.80
N GLY A 17 -21.92 -25.37 -25.25
CA GLY A 17 -22.43 -26.50 -26.04
C GLY A 17 -22.15 -27.91 -25.48
N SER A 18 -21.18 -28.12 -24.60
CA SER A 18 -21.04 -29.34 -23.80
C SER A 18 -19.88 -29.23 -22.80
N GLU A 19 -20.13 -29.45 -21.50
CA GLU A 19 -19.08 -29.53 -20.46
C GLU A 19 -17.97 -30.56 -20.78
N ASN A 20 -18.27 -31.55 -21.64
CA ASN A 20 -17.37 -32.62 -22.04
C ASN A 20 -16.28 -32.21 -23.07
N LYS A 21 -16.33 -31.00 -23.64
CA LYS A 21 -15.33 -30.53 -24.63
C LYS A 21 -14.41 -29.42 -24.12
N CYS A 22 -14.65 -28.87 -22.94
CA CYS A 22 -13.85 -27.78 -22.40
C CYS A 22 -12.64 -28.36 -21.63
N SER A 23 -11.43 -27.86 -21.91
CA SER A 23 -10.22 -28.26 -21.19
C SER A 23 -10.36 -28.00 -19.68
N GLN A 24 -9.64 -28.75 -18.84
CA GLN A 24 -9.80 -28.58 -17.39
C GLN A 24 -9.41 -27.17 -16.92
N GLU A 25 -8.44 -26.54 -17.58
CA GLU A 25 -7.97 -25.18 -17.32
C GLU A 25 -9.12 -24.20 -17.56
N ASN A 26 -9.76 -24.28 -18.72
CA ASN A 26 -10.89 -23.42 -19.06
C ASN A 26 -12.10 -23.64 -18.14
N ARG A 27 -12.34 -24.87 -17.69
CA ARG A 27 -13.38 -25.17 -16.70
C ARG A 27 -13.08 -24.54 -15.34
N LEU A 28 -11.81 -24.56 -14.91
CA LEU A 28 -11.41 -23.91 -13.67
C LEU A 28 -11.56 -22.38 -13.78
N LEU A 29 -11.12 -21.78 -14.89
CA LEU A 29 -11.32 -20.35 -15.15
C LEU A 29 -12.81 -19.97 -15.10
N TYR A 30 -13.67 -20.76 -15.75
CA TYR A 30 -15.12 -20.56 -15.71
C TYR A 30 -15.67 -20.63 -14.28
N ALA A 31 -15.29 -21.64 -13.51
CA ALA A 31 -15.70 -21.80 -12.11
C ALA A 31 -15.26 -20.60 -11.23
N ILE A 32 -14.05 -20.07 -11.44
CA ILE A 32 -13.56 -18.86 -10.78
C ILE A 32 -14.44 -17.67 -11.14
N THR A 33 -14.74 -17.45 -12.42
CA THR A 33 -15.55 -16.28 -12.85
C THR A 33 -17.03 -16.36 -12.45
N LEU A 34 -17.57 -17.57 -12.25
CA LEU A 34 -18.94 -17.76 -11.75
C LEU A 34 -19.04 -17.78 -10.22
N GLY A 35 -17.92 -17.70 -9.50
CA GLY A 35 -17.94 -17.84 -8.04
C GLY A 35 -18.27 -19.26 -7.55
N ASN A 36 -18.16 -20.28 -8.40
CA ASN A 36 -18.45 -21.67 -8.04
C ASN A 36 -17.23 -22.38 -7.43
N CYS A 37 -16.93 -22.04 -6.18
CA CYS A 37 -15.77 -22.59 -5.47
C CYS A 37 -15.83 -24.12 -5.29
N LYS A 38 -17.04 -24.71 -5.19
CA LYS A 38 -17.19 -26.17 -5.08
C LYS A 38 -16.62 -26.88 -6.32
N VAL A 39 -17.01 -26.42 -7.50
CA VAL A 39 -16.51 -26.98 -8.77
C VAL A 39 -15.00 -26.73 -8.91
N ALA A 40 -14.52 -25.54 -8.54
CA ALA A 40 -13.09 -25.25 -8.56
C ALA A 40 -12.29 -26.22 -7.66
N LYS A 41 -12.76 -26.47 -6.43
CA LYS A 41 -12.15 -27.45 -5.51
C LYS A 41 -12.13 -28.86 -6.09
N GLU A 42 -13.20 -29.30 -6.73
CA GLU A 42 -13.26 -30.62 -7.38
C GLU A 42 -12.24 -30.74 -8.53
N ILE A 43 -12.05 -29.69 -9.31
CA ILE A 43 -11.05 -29.66 -10.40
C ILE A 43 -9.62 -29.68 -9.82
N ILE A 44 -9.32 -28.79 -8.86
CA ILE A 44 -7.99 -28.69 -8.24
C ILE A 44 -7.60 -29.98 -7.52
N ASN A 45 -8.53 -30.60 -6.77
CA ASN A 45 -8.23 -31.87 -6.08
C ASN A 45 -7.91 -33.02 -7.06
N LYS A 46 -8.43 -32.99 -8.28
CA LYS A 46 -8.14 -33.99 -9.32
C LYS A 46 -6.82 -33.72 -10.04
N ASN A 47 -6.49 -32.45 -10.27
CA ASN A 47 -5.24 -32.03 -10.89
C ASN A 47 -4.69 -30.77 -10.21
N PRO A 48 -3.89 -30.88 -9.14
CA PRO A 48 -3.36 -29.72 -8.43
C PRO A 48 -2.51 -28.76 -9.26
N LYS A 49 -1.76 -29.28 -10.23
CA LYS A 49 -0.83 -28.47 -11.05
C LYS A 49 -1.55 -27.46 -11.93
N ILE A 50 -2.84 -27.71 -12.19
CA ILE A 50 -3.69 -26.89 -13.04
C ILE A 50 -3.80 -25.44 -12.61
N ILE A 51 -3.56 -25.14 -11.33
CA ILE A 51 -3.60 -23.76 -10.82
C ILE A 51 -2.54 -22.86 -11.47
N SER A 52 -1.45 -23.47 -11.93
CA SER A 52 -0.31 -22.80 -12.58
C SER A 52 -0.18 -23.10 -14.08
N GLU A 53 -0.99 -24.02 -14.60
CA GLU A 53 -0.98 -24.37 -16.03
C GLU A 53 -1.60 -23.23 -16.84
N ILE A 54 -0.93 -22.87 -17.94
CA ILE A 54 -1.42 -21.89 -18.89
C ILE A 54 -2.29 -22.58 -19.94
N ASN A 55 -3.42 -21.95 -20.28
CA ASN A 55 -4.23 -22.39 -21.42
C ASN A 55 -3.68 -21.83 -22.75
N GLU A 56 -4.37 -22.11 -23.85
CA GLU A 56 -4.04 -21.64 -25.20
C GLU A 56 -3.99 -20.11 -25.34
N ALA A 57 -4.66 -19.38 -24.44
CA ALA A 57 -4.65 -17.92 -24.36
C ALA A 57 -3.53 -17.37 -23.46
N ASN A 58 -2.62 -18.23 -22.97
CA ASN A 58 -1.57 -17.91 -22.02
C ASN A 58 -2.11 -17.37 -20.68
N ILE A 59 -3.25 -17.90 -20.23
CA ILE A 59 -3.90 -17.54 -18.96
C ILE A 59 -3.81 -18.73 -18.01
N ASN A 60 -3.38 -18.49 -16.78
CA ASN A 60 -3.47 -19.48 -15.70
C ASN A 60 -4.53 -19.08 -14.65
N ALA A 61 -4.98 -20.08 -13.88
CA ALA A 61 -6.06 -19.91 -12.93
C ALA A 61 -5.67 -19.05 -11.72
N LEU A 62 -4.43 -19.12 -11.27
CA LEU A 62 -3.94 -18.36 -10.12
C LEU A 62 -3.95 -16.85 -10.41
N GLU A 63 -3.41 -16.44 -11.56
CA GLU A 63 -3.50 -15.05 -12.04
C GLU A 63 -4.95 -14.60 -12.17
N THR A 64 -5.80 -15.43 -12.77
CA THR A 64 -7.21 -15.12 -12.98
C THR A 64 -7.96 -14.88 -11.68
N LEU A 65 -7.69 -15.65 -10.63
CA LEU A 65 -8.31 -15.46 -9.31
C LEU A 65 -8.05 -14.05 -8.77
N PHE A 66 -6.79 -13.59 -8.79
CA PHE A 66 -6.43 -12.26 -8.29
C PHE A 66 -6.92 -11.13 -9.21
N VAL A 67 -6.78 -11.28 -10.54
CA VAL A 67 -7.28 -10.29 -11.51
C VAL A 67 -8.78 -10.13 -11.39
N TYR A 68 -9.52 -11.23 -11.30
CA TYR A 68 -10.97 -11.20 -11.23
C TYR A 68 -11.42 -10.53 -9.92
N TYR A 69 -10.84 -10.93 -8.78
CA TYR A 69 -11.15 -10.31 -7.49
C TYR A 69 -10.80 -8.82 -7.46
N TYR A 70 -9.67 -8.42 -8.04
CA TYR A 70 -9.29 -7.01 -8.19
C TYR A 70 -10.32 -6.20 -8.97
N ASN A 71 -10.80 -6.74 -10.10
CA ASN A 71 -11.83 -6.07 -10.89
C ASN A 71 -13.16 -5.99 -10.15
N LEU A 72 -13.61 -7.07 -9.50
CA LEU A 72 -14.83 -7.03 -8.69
C LEU A 72 -14.73 -5.95 -7.60
N ALA A 73 -13.57 -5.83 -6.95
CA ALA A 73 -13.33 -4.81 -5.94
C ALA A 73 -13.38 -3.39 -6.50
N LEU A 74 -12.80 -3.14 -7.69
CA LEU A 74 -12.82 -1.82 -8.33
C LEU A 74 -14.24 -1.34 -8.71
N PHE A 75 -15.13 -2.27 -9.05
CA PHE A 75 -16.50 -1.97 -9.45
C PHE A 75 -17.53 -2.19 -8.32
N ASP A 76 -17.06 -2.48 -7.10
CA ASP A 76 -17.91 -2.81 -5.95
C ASP A 76 -18.90 -3.95 -6.22
N LEU A 77 -18.43 -5.03 -6.86
CA LEU A 77 -19.18 -6.24 -7.23
C LEU A 77 -18.70 -7.50 -6.47
N TRP A 78 -17.96 -7.31 -5.38
CA TRP A 78 -17.24 -8.38 -4.68
C TRP A 78 -18.06 -9.04 -3.54
N GLN A 79 -19.23 -8.50 -3.21
CA GLN A 79 -19.96 -8.83 -1.97
C GLN A 79 -20.46 -10.28 -1.93
N GLU A 80 -20.76 -10.86 -3.10
CA GLU A 80 -21.22 -12.26 -3.24
C GLU A 80 -20.08 -13.21 -3.64
N TYR A 81 -18.87 -12.69 -3.84
CA TYR A 81 -17.74 -13.47 -4.32
C TYR A 81 -16.92 -14.03 -3.17
N ASP A 82 -16.95 -15.36 -2.99
CA ASP A 82 -16.21 -16.05 -1.93
C ASP A 82 -14.72 -16.26 -2.31
N PHE A 83 -13.98 -15.14 -2.36
CA PHE A 83 -12.54 -15.16 -2.67
C PHE A 83 -11.75 -16.06 -1.71
N ASN A 84 -12.11 -16.08 -0.42
CA ASN A 84 -11.45 -16.89 0.59
C ASN A 84 -11.56 -18.38 0.28
N CYS A 85 -12.71 -18.87 -0.17
CA CYS A 85 -12.87 -20.27 -0.53
C CYS A 85 -11.95 -20.70 -1.68
N PHE A 86 -11.81 -19.85 -2.71
CA PHE A 86 -10.86 -20.10 -3.79
C PHE A 86 -9.43 -20.01 -3.31
N LEU A 87 -9.08 -18.94 -2.59
CA LEU A 87 -7.73 -18.76 -2.06
C LEU A 87 -7.30 -19.96 -1.22
N ASP A 88 -8.13 -20.43 -0.30
CA ASP A 88 -7.83 -21.60 0.54
C ASP A 88 -7.61 -22.88 -0.29
N ALA A 89 -8.37 -23.06 -1.37
CA ALA A 89 -8.20 -24.20 -2.28
C ALA A 89 -6.87 -24.12 -3.04
N PHE A 90 -6.47 -22.93 -3.48
CA PHE A 90 -5.21 -22.72 -4.20
C PHE A 90 -4.01 -22.84 -3.25
N LEU A 91 -4.07 -22.21 -2.07
CA LEU A 91 -2.95 -22.20 -1.11
C LEU A 91 -2.61 -23.59 -0.56
N LYS A 92 -3.58 -24.52 -0.51
CA LYS A 92 -3.34 -25.93 -0.14
C LYS A 92 -2.25 -26.58 -1.01
N GLU A 93 -2.18 -26.19 -2.28
CA GLU A 93 -1.24 -26.73 -3.26
C GLU A 93 0.11 -25.99 -3.26
N LYS A 94 0.31 -25.04 -2.34
CA LYS A 94 1.55 -24.28 -2.14
C LYS A 94 2.09 -23.62 -3.43
N PRO A 95 1.26 -22.83 -4.14
CA PRO A 95 1.69 -22.15 -5.35
C PRO A 95 2.79 -21.14 -5.04
N ASN A 96 3.64 -20.84 -6.04
CA ASN A 96 4.50 -19.66 -5.97
C ASN A 96 3.62 -18.39 -5.96
N LEU A 97 3.76 -17.55 -4.93
CA LEU A 97 3.03 -16.28 -4.79
C LEU A 97 3.88 -15.06 -5.19
N ASN A 98 5.14 -15.26 -5.56
CA ASN A 98 6.13 -14.21 -5.79
C ASN A 98 6.32 -13.94 -7.29
N PHE A 99 5.21 -13.75 -7.99
CA PHE A 99 5.16 -13.44 -9.42
C PHE A 99 4.42 -12.13 -9.66
N TYR A 100 4.61 -11.52 -10.83
CA TYR A 100 3.85 -10.35 -11.25
C TYR A 100 2.72 -10.78 -12.17
N ILE A 101 1.49 -10.45 -11.78
CA ILE A 101 0.29 -10.66 -12.59
C ILE A 101 0.36 -9.76 -13.81
N GLN A 102 0.25 -10.33 -15.01
CA GLN A 102 0.56 -9.64 -16.26
C GLN A 102 -0.34 -8.41 -16.50
N GLU A 103 -1.64 -8.50 -16.21
CA GLU A 103 -2.57 -7.37 -16.44
C GLU A 103 -2.41 -6.22 -15.45
N ALA A 104 -2.04 -6.53 -14.21
CA ALA A 104 -1.95 -5.54 -13.14
C ALA A 104 -0.53 -5.01 -12.93
N ASN A 105 0.49 -5.71 -13.45
CA ASN A 105 1.89 -5.51 -13.08
C ASN A 105 2.10 -5.51 -11.56
N MET A 106 1.32 -6.29 -10.82
CA MET A 106 1.36 -6.36 -9.37
C MET A 106 1.58 -7.79 -8.88
N THR A 107 2.22 -7.93 -7.72
CA THR A 107 2.25 -9.22 -7.02
C THR A 107 0.87 -9.56 -6.47
N PRO A 108 0.54 -10.83 -6.21
CA PRO A 108 -0.65 -11.22 -5.45
C PRO A 108 -0.83 -10.41 -4.16
N LEU A 109 0.25 -10.26 -3.39
CA LEU A 109 0.25 -9.48 -2.16
C LEU A 109 0.00 -7.98 -2.43
N GLY A 110 0.62 -7.43 -3.48
CA GLY A 110 0.42 -6.07 -3.95
C GLY A 110 -1.01 -5.77 -4.38
N ILE A 111 -1.66 -6.70 -5.10
CA ILE A 111 -3.07 -6.58 -5.48
C ILE A 111 -3.93 -6.43 -4.23
N ILE A 112 -3.81 -7.34 -3.26
CA ILE A 112 -4.63 -7.32 -2.05
C ILE A 112 -4.36 -6.04 -1.22
N ALA A 113 -3.10 -5.63 -1.11
CA ALA A 113 -2.75 -4.38 -0.41
C ALA A 113 -3.38 -3.15 -1.08
N ASN A 114 -3.43 -3.12 -2.41
CA ASN A 114 -3.99 -2.03 -3.22
C ASN A 114 -5.53 -1.98 -3.26
N LEU A 115 -6.25 -2.98 -2.73
CA LEU A 115 -7.72 -2.95 -2.80
C LEU A 115 -8.33 -1.82 -1.95
N PRO A 116 -9.40 -1.13 -2.40
CA PRO A 116 -10.12 -0.19 -1.53
C PRO A 116 -10.93 -0.89 -0.43
N ILE A 117 -11.13 -2.20 -0.53
CA ILE A 117 -11.91 -3.02 0.41
C ILE A 117 -11.24 -3.03 1.80
N LYS A 118 -12.05 -2.80 2.85
CA LYS A 118 -11.59 -2.80 4.24
C LYS A 118 -11.87 -4.11 4.98
N LYS A 119 -12.95 -4.81 4.61
CA LYS A 119 -13.36 -6.06 5.23
C LYS A 119 -12.41 -7.18 4.79
N ASP A 120 -11.90 -7.95 5.74
CA ASP A 120 -11.08 -9.16 5.57
C ASP A 120 -9.73 -8.99 4.84
N LYS A 121 -9.34 -7.78 4.38
CA LYS A 121 -8.03 -7.53 3.73
C LYS A 121 -6.86 -8.06 4.55
N ILE A 122 -6.86 -7.79 5.86
CA ILE A 122 -5.79 -8.24 6.76
C ILE A 122 -5.73 -9.77 6.85
N GLU A 123 -6.89 -10.44 6.88
CA GLU A 123 -6.97 -11.90 6.89
C GLU A 123 -6.38 -12.48 5.59
N ILE A 124 -6.73 -11.90 4.44
CA ILE A 124 -6.21 -12.35 3.15
C ILE A 124 -4.68 -12.14 3.09
N LEU A 125 -4.19 -10.98 3.52
CA LEU A 125 -2.75 -10.72 3.59
C LEU A 125 -2.05 -11.72 4.51
N ASP A 126 -2.63 -12.06 5.65
CA ASP A 126 -2.10 -13.05 6.59
C ASP A 126 -2.01 -14.45 5.98
N LYS A 127 -3.05 -14.87 5.24
CA LYS A 127 -3.04 -16.13 4.48
C LYS A 127 -1.91 -16.16 3.44
N LEU A 128 -1.74 -15.08 2.66
CA LEU A 128 -0.70 -14.99 1.64
C LEU A 128 0.71 -15.02 2.24
N LEU A 129 0.95 -14.25 3.30
CA LEU A 129 2.25 -14.22 3.98
C LEU A 129 2.59 -15.58 4.60
N LYS A 130 1.63 -16.24 5.27
CA LYS A 130 1.80 -17.60 5.81
C LYS A 130 2.07 -18.65 4.73
N ALA A 131 1.58 -18.42 3.52
CA ALA A 131 1.82 -19.27 2.36
C ALA A 131 3.12 -18.95 1.60
N GLY A 132 3.92 -17.98 2.07
CA GLY A 132 5.24 -17.67 1.51
C GLY A 132 5.29 -16.51 0.51
N ALA A 133 4.25 -15.65 0.46
CA ALA A 133 4.34 -14.38 -0.24
C ALA A 133 5.43 -13.49 0.38
N ASP A 134 6.28 -12.92 -0.46
CA ASP A 134 7.39 -12.08 -0.03
C ASP A 134 6.94 -10.63 0.16
N LEU A 135 6.95 -10.19 1.42
CA LEU A 135 6.61 -8.82 1.81
C LEU A 135 7.63 -7.78 1.31
N LYS A 136 8.87 -8.20 1.03
CA LYS A 136 9.96 -7.33 0.57
C LYS A 136 10.02 -7.21 -0.95
N GLN A 137 9.37 -8.11 -1.67
CA GLN A 137 9.22 -7.98 -3.11
C GLN A 137 8.41 -6.71 -3.41
N MET A 138 8.90 -5.91 -4.36
CA MET A 138 8.16 -4.72 -4.79
C MET A 138 6.78 -5.12 -5.29
N PRO A 139 5.69 -4.59 -4.71
CA PRO A 139 4.34 -4.97 -5.08
C PRO A 139 3.99 -4.60 -6.51
N VAL A 140 4.63 -3.59 -7.10
CA VAL A 140 4.44 -3.18 -8.50
C VAL A 140 5.74 -3.40 -9.27
N LYS A 141 5.64 -4.07 -10.42
CA LYS A 141 6.77 -4.42 -11.27
C LYS A 141 7.55 -3.18 -11.70
N ASP A 142 8.88 -3.26 -11.66
CA ASP A 142 9.80 -2.20 -12.08
C ASP A 142 9.56 -0.85 -11.38
N SER A 143 8.96 -0.88 -10.19
CA SER A 143 8.73 0.29 -9.33
C SER A 143 9.66 0.29 -8.12
N ASN A 144 9.73 1.44 -7.45
CA ASN A 144 10.33 1.61 -6.12
C ASN A 144 9.25 1.84 -5.04
N MET A 145 8.02 1.38 -5.28
CA MET A 145 6.92 1.55 -4.32
C MET A 145 6.83 0.32 -3.43
N GLU A 146 7.22 0.43 -2.16
CA GLU A 146 7.04 -0.64 -1.19
C GLU A 146 5.55 -0.87 -0.88
N ILE A 147 5.22 -2.05 -0.36
CA ILE A 147 3.83 -2.39 0.01
C ILE A 147 3.23 -1.45 1.07
N LEU A 148 4.08 -0.83 1.90
CA LEU A 148 3.66 0.17 2.88
C LEU A 148 2.99 1.38 2.22
N TYR A 149 3.37 1.71 0.98
CA TYR A 149 2.78 2.80 0.19
C TYR A 149 1.25 2.74 0.15
N PHE A 150 0.66 1.57 -0.05
CA PHE A 150 -0.80 1.44 -0.12
C PHE A 150 -1.48 1.83 1.20
N SER A 151 -0.84 1.58 2.34
CA SER A 151 -1.40 2.03 3.62
C SER A 151 -1.40 3.56 3.77
N LEU A 152 -0.41 4.23 3.19
CA LEU A 152 -0.28 5.68 3.17
C LEU A 152 -1.30 6.28 2.21
N TYR A 153 -1.33 5.79 0.97
CA TYR A 153 -2.23 6.25 -0.09
C TYR A 153 -3.71 6.16 0.31
N TYR A 154 -4.12 5.04 0.92
CA TYR A 154 -5.50 4.86 1.40
C TYR A 154 -5.76 5.40 2.81
N LYS A 155 -4.80 6.09 3.42
CA LYS A 155 -4.86 6.58 4.81
C LYS A 155 -5.32 5.48 5.80
N ASN A 156 -4.87 4.23 5.60
CA ASN A 156 -5.33 3.05 6.34
C ASN A 156 -4.32 2.65 7.43
N LEU A 157 -4.55 3.16 8.65
CA LEU A 157 -3.70 2.89 9.81
C LEU A 157 -3.67 1.41 10.23
N ASN A 158 -4.77 0.66 10.04
CA ASN A 158 -4.81 -0.77 10.38
C ASN A 158 -3.91 -1.57 9.44
N LEU A 159 -3.91 -1.23 8.14
CA LEU A 159 -3.00 -1.83 7.16
C LEU A 159 -1.55 -1.43 7.44
N MET A 160 -1.30 -0.17 7.77
CA MET A 160 0.03 0.33 8.14
C MET A 160 0.60 -0.45 9.33
N GLU A 161 -0.14 -0.53 10.43
CA GLU A 161 0.30 -1.25 11.63
C GLU A 161 0.51 -2.74 11.36
N TYR A 162 -0.36 -3.36 10.56
CA TYR A 162 -0.19 -4.76 10.18
C TYR A 162 1.08 -5.00 9.33
N LEU A 163 1.33 -4.17 8.32
CA LEU A 163 2.49 -4.33 7.44
C LEU A 163 3.81 -4.11 8.22
N LEU A 164 3.87 -3.08 9.06
CA LEU A 164 5.03 -2.79 9.90
C LEU A 164 5.30 -3.91 10.90
N LYS A 165 4.25 -4.43 11.56
CA LYS A 165 4.35 -5.58 12.48
C LYS A 165 4.95 -6.82 11.80
N ASN A 166 4.68 -7.01 10.50
CA ASN A 166 5.18 -8.13 9.72
C ASN A 166 6.53 -7.85 9.03
N GLY A 167 7.19 -6.73 9.35
CA GLY A 167 8.53 -6.41 8.84
C GLY A 167 8.56 -5.83 7.43
N ALA A 168 7.50 -5.13 7.02
CA ALA A 168 7.52 -4.37 5.76
C ALA A 168 8.64 -3.33 5.79
N THR A 169 9.34 -3.19 4.66
CA THR A 169 10.37 -2.17 4.49
C THR A 169 9.76 -0.76 4.60
N ILE A 170 10.49 0.16 5.25
CA ILE A 170 10.05 1.53 5.54
C ILE A 170 10.86 2.57 4.75
N GLU A 171 11.51 2.19 3.65
CA GLU A 171 12.36 3.14 2.93
C GLU A 171 11.56 4.39 2.52
N ASP A 172 11.89 5.53 3.14
CA ASP A 172 11.22 6.82 2.99
C ASP A 172 9.72 6.85 3.38
N GLY A 173 9.22 5.82 4.06
CA GLY A 173 7.81 5.67 4.40
C GLY A 173 7.33 6.71 5.42
N PHE A 174 8.18 7.11 6.36
CA PHE A 174 7.82 8.04 7.43
C PHE A 174 7.70 9.47 6.91
N GLY A 175 8.71 9.94 6.18
CA GLY A 175 8.72 11.23 5.53
C GLY A 175 7.61 11.32 4.47
N ARG A 176 7.43 10.26 3.67
CA ARG A 176 6.35 10.19 2.68
C ARG A 176 4.98 10.32 3.33
N MET A 177 4.71 9.63 4.45
CA MET A 177 3.41 9.74 5.13
C MET A 177 3.03 11.21 5.43
N ILE A 178 3.98 11.99 5.96
CA ILE A 178 3.75 13.39 6.29
C ILE A 178 3.65 14.24 5.02
N ALA A 179 4.52 13.99 4.04
CA ALA A 179 4.51 14.71 2.77
C ALA A 179 3.21 14.50 1.97
N GLU A 180 2.74 13.26 1.81
CA GLU A 180 1.51 12.92 1.07
C GLU A 180 0.27 13.54 1.72
N TRP A 181 0.18 13.50 3.05
CA TRP A 181 -0.90 14.19 3.78
C TRP A 181 -0.91 15.69 3.45
N LEU A 182 0.24 16.35 3.52
CA LEU A 182 0.33 17.79 3.33
C LEU A 182 0.24 18.21 1.85
N PHE A 183 0.60 17.32 0.93
CA PHE A 183 0.58 17.58 -0.51
C PHE A 183 -0.81 17.94 -1.02
N GLU A 184 -1.87 17.33 -0.47
CA GLU A 184 -3.27 17.60 -0.82
C GLU A 184 -3.69 19.06 -0.59
N TYR A 185 -2.98 19.79 0.29
CA TYR A 185 -3.31 21.17 0.65
C TYR A 185 -2.41 22.21 -0.02
N LYS A 186 -1.37 21.77 -0.74
CA LYS A 186 -0.40 22.66 -1.36
C LYS A 186 -0.92 23.13 -2.72
N THR A 187 -0.86 24.43 -2.96
CA THR A 187 -1.18 25.02 -4.28
C THR A 187 0.03 25.76 -4.85
N GLU A 188 0.03 25.99 -6.15
CA GLU A 188 1.04 26.85 -6.77
C GLU A 188 0.94 28.27 -6.20
N ASN A 189 2.10 28.87 -5.89
CA ASN A 189 2.22 30.24 -5.38
C ASN A 189 1.40 30.54 -4.11
N GLN A 190 1.12 29.52 -3.28
CA GLN A 190 0.34 29.66 -2.04
C GLN A 190 0.97 30.70 -1.11
N THR A 191 0.18 31.70 -0.73
CA THR A 191 0.59 32.76 0.19
C THR A 191 0.57 32.29 1.63
N ASN A 192 1.28 33.01 2.52
CA ASN A 192 1.26 32.71 3.94
C ASN A 192 -0.15 32.77 4.55
N ASP A 193 -0.98 33.74 4.13
CA ASP A 193 -2.34 33.87 4.65
C ASP A 193 -3.23 32.69 4.23
N GLU A 194 -3.03 32.15 3.02
CA GLU A 194 -3.72 30.96 2.54
C GLU A 194 -3.30 29.71 3.32
N ILE A 195 -1.99 29.54 3.56
CA ILE A 195 -1.47 28.47 4.43
C ILE A 195 -2.11 28.58 5.82
N MET A 196 -2.18 29.79 6.39
CA MET A 196 -2.77 29.99 7.71
C MET A 196 -4.28 29.72 7.75
N LYS A 197 -5.00 29.87 6.63
CA LYS A 197 -6.41 29.45 6.51
C LYS A 197 -6.52 27.93 6.42
N VAL A 198 -5.67 27.29 5.63
CA VAL A 198 -5.61 25.82 5.48
C VAL A 198 -5.40 25.13 6.82
N VAL A 199 -4.36 25.53 7.58
CA VAL A 199 -4.02 24.87 8.85
C VAL A 199 -5.10 25.01 9.93
N LYS A 200 -5.96 26.01 9.81
CA LYS A 200 -7.12 26.23 10.70
C LYS A 200 -8.38 25.49 10.23
N SER A 201 -8.37 24.91 9.04
CA SER A 201 -9.53 24.20 8.51
C SER A 201 -9.81 22.90 9.28
N LYS A 202 -11.09 22.52 9.35
CA LYS A 202 -11.50 21.26 10.01
C LYS A 202 -10.89 20.05 9.32
N GLU A 203 -10.71 20.11 8.00
CA GLU A 203 -10.17 19.04 7.19
C GLU A 203 -8.69 18.79 7.50
N PHE A 204 -7.88 19.85 7.46
CA PHE A 204 -6.48 19.79 7.85
C PHE A 204 -6.31 19.22 9.27
N MET A 205 -7.12 19.69 10.22
CA MET A 205 -7.04 19.21 11.61
C MET A 205 -7.47 17.75 11.76
N ARG A 206 -8.41 17.25 10.94
CA ARG A 206 -8.79 15.83 10.90
C ARG A 206 -7.64 14.99 10.36
N ASP A 207 -7.04 15.39 9.27
CA ASP A 207 -5.99 14.62 8.60
C ASP A 207 -4.65 14.70 9.37
N ARG A 208 -4.41 15.82 10.07
CA ARG A 208 -3.32 15.94 11.06
C ARG A 208 -3.42 14.90 12.17
N LYS A 209 -4.64 14.62 12.67
CA LYS A 209 -4.85 13.56 13.67
C LYS A 209 -4.52 12.18 13.10
N TRP A 210 -4.78 11.94 11.82
CA TRP A 210 -4.36 10.71 11.16
C TRP A 210 -2.83 10.61 11.10
N ALA A 211 -2.14 11.67 10.66
CA ALA A 211 -0.68 11.69 10.57
C ALA A 211 -0.02 11.49 11.95
N LEU A 212 -0.55 12.13 13.00
CA LEU A 212 -0.06 11.95 14.37
C LEU A 212 -0.18 10.50 14.85
N LYS A 213 -1.30 9.81 14.56
CA LYS A 213 -1.44 8.39 14.88
C LYS A 213 -0.50 7.52 14.06
N GLY A 214 -0.26 7.88 12.80
CA GLY A 214 0.73 7.23 11.96
C GLY A 214 2.14 7.32 12.54
N VAL A 215 2.54 8.50 13.05
CA VAL A 215 3.81 8.66 13.77
C VAL A 215 3.90 7.72 14.96
N ASP A 216 2.84 7.64 15.77
CA ASP A 216 2.82 6.75 16.93
C ASP A 216 2.90 5.27 16.51
N ILE A 217 2.36 4.88 15.34
CA ILE A 217 2.48 3.53 14.79
C ILE A 217 3.91 3.24 14.30
N PHE A 218 4.52 4.14 13.53
CA PHE A 218 5.90 3.96 13.06
C PHE A 218 6.86 3.74 14.24
N LEU A 219 6.74 4.56 15.29
CA LEU A 219 7.60 4.51 16.46
C LEU A 219 7.37 3.28 17.36
N LYS A 220 6.32 2.48 17.15
CA LYS A 220 6.18 1.17 17.79
C LYS A 220 7.16 0.14 17.23
N TYR A 221 7.57 0.28 15.96
CA TYR A 221 8.29 -0.75 15.22
C TYR A 221 9.69 -0.32 14.78
N ILE A 222 10.02 0.97 14.90
CA ILE A 222 11.27 1.55 14.39
C ILE A 222 11.73 2.64 15.34
N ASP A 223 13.03 2.66 15.68
CA ASP A 223 13.63 3.78 16.38
C ASP A 223 13.72 4.97 15.42
N ILE A 224 13.36 6.17 15.90
CA ILE A 224 13.44 7.41 15.12
C ILE A 224 14.86 7.67 14.56
N LYS A 225 15.89 7.13 15.21
CA LYS A 225 17.29 7.22 14.75
C LYS A 225 17.56 6.39 13.49
N ASP A 226 16.77 5.35 13.25
CA ASP A 226 16.93 4.48 12.09
C ASP A 226 16.25 5.04 10.83
N PHE A 227 15.51 6.15 10.96
CA PHE A 227 14.95 6.84 9.80
C PHE A 227 16.03 7.40 8.88
N SER A 228 15.79 7.25 7.57
CA SER A 228 16.67 7.76 6.53
C SER A 228 16.79 9.29 6.60
N ASP A 229 17.85 9.83 6.01
CA ASP A 229 18.01 11.28 5.92
C ASP A 229 16.84 11.93 5.14
N LYS A 230 16.29 11.19 4.16
CA LYS A 230 15.13 11.60 3.38
C LYS A 230 13.82 11.50 4.18
N ASP A 231 13.66 10.53 5.08
CA ASP A 231 12.54 10.50 6.03
C ASP A 231 12.55 11.70 6.98
N ARG A 232 13.72 12.01 7.54
CA ARG A 232 13.88 13.09 8.52
C ARG A 232 13.62 14.46 7.90
N LEU A 233 14.18 14.74 6.72
CA LEU A 233 13.89 15.98 6.00
C LEU A 233 12.49 15.98 5.36
N GLY A 234 12.04 14.83 4.84
CA GLY A 234 10.72 14.66 4.24
C GLY A 234 9.57 14.79 5.23
N SER A 235 9.82 14.58 6.52
CA SER A 235 8.86 14.87 7.58
C SER A 235 8.89 16.33 8.04
N ILE A 236 10.08 16.92 8.21
CA ILE A 236 10.22 18.27 8.77
C ILE A 236 9.95 19.39 7.75
N ASN A 237 10.42 19.26 6.51
CA ASN A 237 10.30 20.33 5.52
C ASN A 237 8.84 20.64 5.15
N PRO A 238 7.98 19.64 4.87
CA PRO A 238 6.56 19.90 4.64
C PRO A 238 5.87 20.59 5.83
N LEU A 239 6.11 20.13 7.07
CA LEU A 239 5.56 20.76 8.28
C LEU A 239 6.03 22.22 8.41
N THR A 240 7.29 22.47 8.08
CA THR A 240 7.88 23.81 8.06
C THR A 240 7.18 24.69 7.03
N TYR A 241 7.00 24.22 5.79
CA TYR A 241 6.28 24.96 4.75
C TYR A 241 4.87 25.37 5.24
N PHE A 242 4.12 24.44 5.81
CA PHE A 242 2.78 24.69 6.34
C PHE A 242 2.75 25.42 7.69
N ASN A 243 3.90 25.74 8.28
CA ASN A 243 4.01 26.40 9.59
C ASN A 243 3.34 25.62 10.74
N ASP A 244 3.33 24.28 10.70
CA ASP A 244 2.79 23.44 11.78
C ASP A 244 3.82 23.30 12.91
N ILE A 245 4.01 24.39 13.65
CA ILE A 245 4.98 24.54 14.75
C ILE A 245 4.85 23.41 15.78
N GLU A 246 3.62 23.06 16.17
CA GLU A 246 3.37 22.07 17.22
C GLU A 246 3.76 20.66 16.78
N PHE A 247 3.57 20.32 15.50
CA PHE A 247 4.01 19.02 15.00
C PHE A 247 5.54 18.99 14.85
N VAL A 248 6.17 20.07 14.40
CA VAL A 248 7.65 20.16 14.39
C VAL A 248 8.21 19.99 15.80
N LYS A 249 7.65 20.66 16.82
CA LYS A 249 8.05 20.48 18.23
C LYS A 249 7.94 19.01 18.66
N LYS A 250 6.85 18.32 18.29
CA LYS A 250 6.69 16.88 18.60
C LYS A 250 7.83 16.06 18.00
N LEU A 251 8.13 16.20 16.71
CA LEU A 251 9.19 15.42 16.06
C LEU A 251 10.59 15.75 16.62
N VAL A 252 10.86 17.03 16.90
CA VAL A 252 12.10 17.46 17.56
C VAL A 252 12.24 16.85 18.95
N ASN A 253 11.18 16.87 19.75
CA ASN A 253 11.19 16.26 21.09
C ASN A 253 11.33 14.74 21.07
N LEU A 254 10.88 14.10 19.99
CA LEU A 254 11.12 12.67 19.76
C LEU A 254 12.55 12.36 19.33
N GLY A 255 13.35 13.37 18.97
CA GLY A 255 14.77 13.21 18.65
C GLY A 255 15.08 13.01 17.17
N ILE A 256 14.22 13.50 16.26
CA ILE A 256 14.36 13.34 14.80
C ILE A 256 15.71 13.82 14.22
N PHE A 257 16.46 14.66 14.94
CA PHE A 257 17.79 15.14 14.54
C PHE A 257 18.87 14.97 15.63
N ASP A 258 18.60 14.19 16.68
CA ASP A 258 19.47 14.09 17.85
C ASP A 258 20.91 13.62 17.55
N ASP A 259 21.09 12.96 16.42
CA ASP A 259 22.31 12.34 15.90
C ASP A 259 22.71 12.86 14.52
N LYS A 260 22.09 13.94 14.00
CA LYS A 260 22.24 14.39 12.61
C LYS A 260 22.45 15.91 12.49
N LYS A 261 23.63 16.40 12.91
CA LYS A 261 23.99 17.83 12.84
C LYS A 261 23.77 18.47 11.46
N GLU A 262 24.30 17.85 10.40
CA GLU A 262 24.23 18.43 9.05
C GLU A 262 22.78 18.52 8.54
N LEU A 263 21.93 17.54 8.88
CA LEU A 263 20.52 17.58 8.51
C LEU A 263 19.76 18.65 9.29
N LEU A 264 20.07 18.81 10.58
CA LEU A 264 19.50 19.88 11.39
C LEU A 264 19.82 21.26 10.79
N GLU A 265 21.06 21.47 10.34
CA GLU A 265 21.46 22.71 9.68
C GLU A 265 20.69 22.94 8.36
N LYS A 266 20.49 21.89 7.55
CA LYS A 266 19.65 21.95 6.35
C LYS A 266 18.20 22.33 6.70
N ALA A 267 17.62 21.76 7.74
CA ALA A 267 16.27 22.07 8.19
C ALA A 267 16.15 23.52 8.71
N ILE A 268 17.16 24.02 9.44
CA ILE A 268 17.23 25.43 9.89
C ILE A 268 17.24 26.37 8.69
N ASN A 269 18.09 26.10 7.70
CA ASN A 269 18.19 26.93 6.50
C ASN A 269 16.87 26.93 5.72
N TYR A 270 16.26 25.76 5.53
CA TYR A 270 14.95 25.64 4.89
C TYR A 270 13.87 26.46 5.62
N ALA A 271 13.85 26.45 6.95
CA ALA A 271 12.93 27.26 7.74
C ALA A 271 13.14 28.77 7.53
N LYS A 272 14.40 29.23 7.47
CA LYS A 272 14.75 30.64 7.20
C LYS A 272 14.34 31.07 5.79
N GLU A 273 14.63 30.24 4.78
CA GLU A 273 14.26 30.48 3.39
C GLU A 273 12.75 30.64 3.21
N ASN A 274 11.97 29.80 3.92
CA ASN A 274 10.50 29.87 3.92
C ASN A 274 9.93 30.90 4.91
N ARG A 275 10.77 31.72 5.56
CA ARG A 275 10.38 32.75 6.54
C ARG A 275 9.58 32.18 7.73
N ARG A 276 9.92 30.97 8.18
CA ARG A 276 9.34 30.25 9.31
C ARG A 276 10.23 30.40 10.54
N PHE A 277 10.40 31.65 10.99
CA PHE A 277 11.42 31.99 11.99
C PHE A 277 11.22 31.32 13.34
N GLU A 278 9.98 31.10 13.79
CA GLU A 278 9.72 30.39 15.04
C GLU A 278 10.22 28.93 14.97
N ILE A 279 9.99 28.26 13.84
CA ILE A 279 10.51 26.92 13.59
C ILE A 279 12.04 26.93 13.51
N ALA A 280 12.64 27.93 12.85
CA ALA A 280 14.09 28.09 12.82
C ALA A 280 14.68 28.20 14.24
N VAL A 281 14.07 29.00 15.11
CA VAL A 281 14.49 29.15 16.52
C VAL A 281 14.38 27.83 17.29
N ILE A 282 13.30 27.06 17.08
CA ILE A 282 13.15 25.73 17.70
C ILE A 282 14.29 24.80 17.31
N LEU A 283 14.65 24.78 16.02
CA LEU A 283 15.72 23.93 15.50
C LEU A 283 17.12 24.43 15.92
N GLU A 284 17.34 25.74 15.99
CA GLU A 284 18.58 26.35 16.51
C GLU A 284 18.79 26.05 18.00
N ASN A 285 17.71 26.11 18.79
CA ASN A 285 17.75 25.74 20.21
C ASN A 285 18.11 24.25 20.37
N LEU A 286 17.59 23.37 19.51
CA LEU A 286 18.01 21.96 19.49
C LEU A 286 19.51 21.84 19.19
N LYS A 287 20.00 22.56 18.17
CA LYS A 287 21.42 22.57 17.79
C LYS A 287 22.31 22.96 18.97
N ALA A 288 21.98 24.06 19.65
CA ALA A 288 22.69 24.52 20.84
C ALA A 288 22.62 23.50 21.99
N LYS A 289 21.44 22.92 22.26
CA LYS A 289 21.24 21.91 23.31
C LYS A 289 22.08 20.63 23.07
N LYS A 290 22.29 20.26 21.81
CA LYS A 290 23.10 19.08 21.44
C LYS A 290 24.61 19.36 21.37
N GLY A 291 25.03 20.61 21.49
CA GLY A 291 26.44 20.99 21.36
C GLY A 291 26.98 20.79 19.95
N PHE A 292 26.13 20.96 18.94
CA PHE A 292 26.48 20.86 17.52
C PHE A 292 27.09 22.15 16.97
#